data_AF-A0A7J8F875-F1
#
_entry.id   AF-A0A7J8F875-F1
#
_cell.length_a   1.000
_cell.length_b   1.000
_cell.length_c   1.000
_cell.angle_alpha   90.00
_cell.angle_beta   90.00
_cell.angle_gamma   90.00
#
_symmetry.space_group_name_H-M   'P 1'
#
loop_
_entity.id
_entity.type
_entity.pdbx_description
1 polymer ?
#
loop_
_entity_poly.entity_id
_entity_poly.type
_entity_poly.pdbx_seq_one_letter_code
_entity_poly.pdbx_strand_id
1 'polypeptide(L)'
;MTLCPDETLRKKGLAMLQLYINKLDSQGKYTLFRCLLNTSNHSGVEAFIIQNIKNQIDISLKRTHNNKWFTGPQLISLLDLVLFLPEGAETDLLQNSDRIMASLNLLRYLVIKDNEHDNQTGLWTELGKIENNFLKPLHTGLNMSKAHYEAEIKNSQENSQEVQKSKEFCSVTVGGEEIPNMPPEMQLKVLHSALFTFDLIESVLARVEELIEIKTKSTSEENTGIK
;
A
#
# COMPACT_ATOMS: atom_id res chain seq x y z
N MET A 1 -14.80 -14.16 1.90
CA MET A 1 -14.64 -12.87 2.61
C MET A 1 -14.95 -11.66 1.74
N THR A 2 -14.78 -11.73 0.42
CA THR A 2 -15.02 -10.60 -0.50
C THR A 2 -16.35 -10.70 -1.27
N LEU A 3 -16.71 -11.89 -1.77
CA LEU A 3 -17.84 -12.04 -2.70
C LEU A 3 -19.22 -12.35 -2.07
N CYS A 4 -19.25 -12.77 -0.80
CA CYS A 4 -20.52 -13.13 -0.14
C CYS A 4 -21.32 -11.86 0.19
N PRO A 5 -22.62 -11.76 -0.13
CA PRO A 5 -23.41 -10.56 0.12
C PRO A 5 -23.67 -10.30 1.61
N ASP A 6 -23.65 -11.34 2.44
CA ASP A 6 -23.83 -11.23 3.89
C ASP A 6 -22.55 -10.73 4.59
N GLU A 7 -22.61 -9.53 5.16
CA GLU A 7 -21.51 -8.89 5.88
C GLU A 7 -21.05 -9.71 7.10
N THR A 8 -21.97 -10.34 7.83
CA THR A 8 -21.67 -11.17 9.00
C THR A 8 -20.85 -12.37 8.58
N LEU A 9 -21.20 -13.01 7.46
CA LEU A 9 -20.42 -14.12 6.90
C LEU A 9 -19.07 -13.66 6.36
N ARG A 10 -18.98 -12.48 5.73
CA ARG A 10 -17.69 -11.90 5.31
C ARG A 10 -16.77 -11.67 6.51
N LYS A 11 -17.25 -11.03 7.58
CA LYS A 11 -16.51 -10.80 8.83
C LYS A 11 -16.07 -12.11 9.50
N LYS A 12 -16.97 -13.10 9.57
CA LYS A 12 -16.65 -14.43 10.09
C LYS A 12 -15.57 -15.12 9.25
N GLY A 13 -15.64 -15.01 7.92
CA GLY A 13 -14.62 -15.53 7.02
C GLY A 13 -13.24 -14.94 7.27
N LEU A 14 -13.15 -13.62 7.46
CA LEU A 14 -11.89 -12.94 7.82
C LEU A 14 -11.36 -13.42 9.19
N ALA A 15 -12.23 -13.54 10.19
CA ALA A 15 -11.86 -14.04 11.51
C ALA A 15 -11.34 -15.49 11.46
N MET A 16 -11.96 -16.35 10.66
CA MET A 16 -11.50 -17.73 10.46
C MET A 16 -10.14 -17.78 9.74
N LEU A 17 -9.89 -16.91 8.76
CA LEU A 17 -8.57 -16.79 8.14
C LEU A 17 -7.50 -16.40 9.18
N GLN A 18 -7.77 -15.41 10.04
CA GLN A 18 -6.83 -15.03 11.10
C GLN A 18 -6.57 -16.20 12.07
N LEU A 19 -7.63 -16.93 12.45
CA LEU A 19 -7.49 -18.10 13.31
C LEU A 19 -6.63 -19.18 12.64
N TYR A 20 -6.82 -19.42 11.34
CA TYR A 20 -6.03 -20.37 10.56
C TYR A 20 -4.55 -19.95 10.51
N ILE A 21 -4.26 -18.68 10.20
CA ILE A 21 -2.89 -18.13 10.23
C ILE A 21 -2.24 -18.36 11.59
N ASN A 22 -2.97 -18.13 12.68
CA ASN A 22 -2.45 -18.28 14.04
C ASN A 22 -2.09 -19.74 14.39
N LYS A 23 -2.67 -20.74 13.71
CA LYS A 23 -2.39 -22.16 13.93
C LYS A 23 -1.21 -22.70 13.13
N LEU A 24 -0.82 -22.03 12.05
CA LEU A 24 0.34 -22.43 11.24
C LEU A 24 1.64 -22.17 11.98
N ASP A 25 2.68 -22.92 11.66
CA ASP A 25 4.05 -22.63 12.05
C ASP A 25 4.63 -21.47 11.21
N SER A 26 5.87 -21.04 11.47
CA SER A 26 6.44 -19.88 10.76
C SER A 26 6.60 -20.12 9.25
N GLN A 27 7.01 -21.33 8.85
CA GLN A 27 7.11 -21.68 7.44
C GLN A 27 5.74 -21.72 6.77
N GLY A 28 4.74 -22.35 7.40
CA GLY A 28 3.38 -22.40 6.89
C GLY A 28 2.77 -21.01 6.73
N LYS A 29 2.99 -20.11 7.69
CA LYS A 29 2.57 -18.70 7.56
C LYS A 29 3.24 -18.03 6.36
N TYR A 30 4.56 -18.18 6.22
CA TYR A 30 5.31 -17.59 5.12
C TYR A 30 4.80 -18.05 3.75
N THR A 31 4.63 -19.37 3.57
CA THR A 31 4.10 -19.96 2.34
C THR A 31 2.67 -19.48 2.06
N LEU A 32 1.80 -19.44 3.09
CA LEU A 32 0.44 -18.95 2.94
C LEU A 32 0.42 -17.47 2.53
N PHE A 33 1.23 -16.62 3.15
CA PHE A 33 1.27 -15.19 2.82
C PHE A 33 1.71 -14.94 1.38
N ARG A 34 2.75 -15.64 0.91
CA ARG A 34 3.14 -15.58 -0.50
C ARG A 34 2.02 -16.00 -1.44
N CYS A 35 1.34 -17.10 -1.11
CA CYS A 35 0.22 -17.60 -1.91
C CYS A 35 -0.89 -16.54 -1.99
N LEU A 36 -1.31 -15.98 -0.86
CA LEU A 36 -2.42 -15.01 -0.82
C LEU A 36 -2.07 -13.67 -1.47
N LEU A 37 -0.83 -13.20 -1.34
CA LEU A 37 -0.35 -11.99 -2.05
C LEU A 37 -0.38 -12.15 -3.57
N ASN A 38 -0.20 -13.36 -4.09
CA ASN A 38 -0.20 -13.62 -5.53
C ASN A 38 -1.56 -14.04 -6.11
N THR A 39 -2.53 -14.42 -5.26
CA THR A 39 -3.79 -15.05 -5.73
C THR A 39 -5.05 -14.31 -5.31
N SER A 40 -5.01 -13.47 -4.27
CA SER A 40 -6.24 -12.85 -3.74
C SER A 40 -6.82 -11.74 -4.63
N ASN A 41 -5.97 -11.01 -5.36
CA ASN A 41 -6.35 -9.94 -6.28
C ASN A 41 -7.34 -8.94 -5.65
N HIS A 42 -7.11 -8.59 -4.39
CA HIS A 42 -7.97 -7.69 -3.64
C HIS A 42 -7.13 -6.91 -2.63
N SER A 43 -6.96 -5.61 -2.87
CA SER A 43 -6.07 -4.72 -2.12
C SER A 43 -6.32 -4.76 -0.60
N GLY A 44 -7.58 -4.76 -0.15
CA GLY A 44 -7.91 -4.90 1.27
C GLY A 44 -7.52 -6.25 1.91
N VAL A 45 -7.57 -7.37 1.17
CA VAL A 45 -7.13 -8.68 1.67
C VAL A 45 -5.60 -8.73 1.71
N GLU A 46 -4.94 -8.19 0.69
CA GLU A 46 -3.48 -8.09 0.62
C GLU A 46 -2.94 -7.20 1.75
N ALA A 47 -3.59 -6.07 2.03
CA ALA A 47 -3.28 -5.21 3.17
C ALA A 47 -3.38 -5.95 4.51
N PHE A 48 -4.41 -6.80 4.67
CA PHE A 48 -4.55 -7.67 5.84
C PHE A 48 -3.40 -8.70 5.96
N ILE A 49 -2.93 -9.25 4.84
CA ILE A 49 -1.77 -10.15 4.82
C ILE A 49 -0.48 -9.39 5.16
N ILE A 50 -0.27 -8.19 4.60
CA ILE A 50 0.87 -7.32 4.92
C ILE A 50 0.92 -6.99 6.42
N GLN A 51 -0.23 -6.70 7.02
CA GLN A 51 -0.34 -6.48 8.46
C GLN A 51 0.04 -7.74 9.27
N ASN A 52 -0.32 -8.94 8.81
CA ASN A 52 0.12 -10.18 9.44
C ASN A 52 1.63 -10.45 9.25
N ILE A 53 2.20 -10.08 8.11
CA ILE A 53 3.65 -10.12 7.87
C ILE A 53 4.38 -9.22 8.87
N LYS A 54 3.94 -7.97 9.04
CA LYS A 54 4.48 -7.03 10.05
C LYS A 54 4.48 -7.65 11.45
N ASN A 55 3.38 -8.31 11.83
CA ASN A 55 3.27 -8.97 13.13
C ASN A 55 4.28 -10.12 13.29
N GLN A 56 4.51 -10.91 12.24
CA GLN A 56 5.52 -11.98 12.29
C GLN A 56 6.95 -11.44 12.35
N ILE A 57 7.22 -10.32 11.67
CA ILE A 57 8.52 -9.64 11.76
C ILE A 57 8.74 -9.14 13.20
N ASP A 58 7.76 -8.46 13.81
CA ASP A 58 7.86 -7.98 15.20
C ASP A 58 8.13 -9.11 16.20
N ILE A 59 7.46 -10.26 16.04
CA ILE A 59 7.71 -11.44 16.86
C ILE A 59 9.13 -11.99 16.64
N SER A 60 9.61 -11.97 15.39
CA SER A 60 10.91 -12.53 15.02
C SER A 60 12.07 -11.66 15.49
N LEU A 61 11.92 -10.33 15.47
CA LEU A 61 12.91 -9.39 16.00
C LEU A 61 12.99 -9.39 17.54
N LYS A 62 11.89 -9.71 18.24
CA LYS A 62 11.85 -9.76 19.71
C LYS A 62 12.37 -11.07 20.30
N ARG A 63 12.34 -12.17 19.55
CA ARG A 63 12.70 -13.50 20.06
C ARG A 63 14.10 -13.87 19.58
N THR A 64 14.97 -14.27 20.51
CA THR A 64 16.32 -14.77 20.22
C THR A 64 16.33 -16.13 19.50
N HIS A 65 15.16 -16.70 19.18
CA HIS A 65 15.05 -17.94 18.42
C HIS A 65 15.00 -17.65 16.92
N ASN A 66 15.84 -18.34 16.15
CA ASN A 66 16.03 -18.28 14.70
C ASN A 66 14.74 -18.45 13.87
N ASN A 67 13.83 -17.47 13.86
CA ASN A 67 12.75 -17.43 12.89
C ASN A 67 13.23 -16.81 11.57
N LYS A 68 14.02 -17.59 10.83
CA LYS A 68 14.62 -17.18 9.55
C LYS A 68 13.62 -16.85 8.44
N TRP A 69 12.33 -17.12 8.63
CA TRP A 69 11.31 -16.92 7.59
C TRP A 69 10.84 -15.46 7.48
N PHE A 70 11.02 -14.68 8.54
CA PHE A 70 10.60 -13.28 8.61
C PHE A 70 11.75 -12.34 8.96
N THR A 71 12.98 -12.75 8.63
CA THR A 71 14.21 -11.97 8.68
C THR A 71 15.09 -12.31 7.48
N GLY A 72 16.13 -11.51 7.21
CA GLY A 72 17.09 -11.75 6.14
C GLY A 72 16.50 -12.06 4.76
N PRO A 73 17.14 -12.93 3.95
CA PRO A 73 16.75 -13.14 2.55
C PRO A 73 15.32 -13.64 2.32
N GLN A 74 14.77 -14.42 3.27
CA GLN A 74 13.39 -14.89 3.15
C GLN A 74 12.40 -13.73 3.29
N LEU A 75 12.66 -12.81 4.23
CA LEU A 75 11.87 -11.59 4.35
C LEU A 75 12.01 -10.73 3.10
N ILE A 76 13.23 -10.51 2.58
CA ILE A 76 13.44 -9.73 1.36
C ILE A 76 12.58 -10.25 0.20
N SER A 77 12.59 -11.56 -0.03
CA SER A 77 11.82 -12.12 -1.13
C SER A 77 10.29 -12.07 -0.89
N LEU A 78 9.85 -11.85 0.36
CA LEU A 78 8.45 -11.52 0.68
C LEU A 78 8.17 -10.02 0.46
N LEU A 79 9.12 -9.14 0.81
CA LEU A 79 9.04 -7.71 0.57
C LEU A 79 9.00 -7.39 -0.93
N ASP A 80 9.67 -8.17 -1.77
CA ASP A 80 9.57 -8.06 -3.24
C ASP A 80 8.13 -8.22 -3.75
N LEU A 81 7.28 -8.98 -3.04
CA LEU A 81 5.85 -9.09 -3.37
C LEU A 81 5.02 -7.94 -2.79
N VAL A 82 5.43 -7.38 -1.64
CA VAL A 82 4.68 -6.36 -0.91
C VAL A 82 4.96 -4.95 -1.45
N LEU A 83 6.23 -4.65 -1.73
CA LEU A 83 6.74 -3.36 -2.19
C LEU A 83 6.81 -3.36 -3.73
N PHE A 84 5.66 -3.63 -4.34
CA PHE A 84 5.51 -3.77 -5.78
C PHE A 84 4.33 -2.95 -6.29
N LEU A 85 4.53 -2.27 -7.41
CA LEU A 85 3.52 -1.54 -8.16
C LEU A 85 3.32 -2.24 -9.52
N PRO A 86 2.17 -2.88 -9.78
CA PRO A 86 1.97 -3.72 -10.97
C PRO A 86 2.27 -3.01 -12.30
N GLU A 87 1.87 -1.75 -12.44
CA GLU A 87 2.13 -0.92 -13.61
C GLU A 87 3.11 0.23 -13.30
N GLY A 88 3.93 0.08 -12.25
CA GLY A 88 4.86 1.13 -11.82
C GLY A 88 4.12 2.44 -11.51
N ALA A 89 4.56 3.53 -12.12
CA ALA A 89 3.95 4.86 -11.92
C ALA A 89 2.52 4.99 -12.47
N GLU A 90 2.09 4.08 -13.36
CA GLU A 90 0.74 4.10 -13.96
C GLU A 90 -0.28 3.26 -13.16
N THR A 91 0.16 2.64 -12.06
CA THR A 91 -0.73 1.84 -11.18
C THR A 91 -1.91 2.67 -10.70
N ASP A 92 -3.12 2.13 -10.75
CA ASP A 92 -4.30 2.76 -10.13
C ASP A 92 -4.13 2.82 -8.61
N LEU A 93 -3.74 4.00 -8.12
CA LEU A 93 -3.45 4.25 -6.72
C LEU A 93 -4.71 4.23 -5.83
N LEU A 94 -5.90 4.49 -6.39
CA LEU A 94 -7.15 4.45 -5.62
C LEU A 94 -7.56 3.00 -5.37
N GLN A 95 -7.55 2.17 -6.41
CA GLN A 95 -7.87 0.75 -6.29
C GLN A 95 -6.87 0.02 -5.38
N ASN A 96 -5.59 0.44 -5.41
CA ASN A 96 -4.52 -0.17 -4.62
C ASN A 96 -4.22 0.55 -3.30
N SER A 97 -5.01 1.56 -2.92
CA SER A 97 -4.75 2.44 -1.77
C SER A 97 -4.52 1.68 -0.45
N ASP A 98 -5.40 0.71 -0.14
CA ASP A 98 -5.27 -0.14 1.06
C ASP A 98 -3.94 -0.90 1.10
N ARG A 99 -3.55 -1.52 -0.03
CA ARG A 99 -2.31 -2.30 -0.15
C ARG A 99 -1.10 -1.38 -0.01
N ILE A 100 -1.08 -0.27 -0.74
CA ILE A 100 0.01 0.71 -0.73
C ILE A 100 0.21 1.28 0.68
N MET A 101 -0.87 1.65 1.35
CA MET A 101 -0.83 2.14 2.73
C MET A 101 -0.28 1.08 3.69
N ALA A 102 -0.68 -0.18 3.57
CA ALA A 102 -0.13 -1.25 4.37
C ALA A 102 1.37 -1.48 4.10
N SER A 103 1.78 -1.44 2.83
CA SER A 103 3.17 -1.55 2.39
C SER A 103 4.05 -0.44 2.96
N LEU A 104 3.62 0.83 2.85
CA LEU A 104 4.34 1.97 3.40
C LEU A 104 4.43 1.91 4.94
N ASN A 105 3.35 1.49 5.62
CA ASN A 105 3.38 1.32 7.07
C ASN A 105 4.28 0.16 7.53
N LEU A 106 4.39 -0.91 6.74
CA LEU A 106 5.38 -1.97 6.97
C LEU A 106 6.80 -1.42 6.81
N LEU A 107 7.07 -0.71 5.72
CA LEU A 107 8.40 -0.13 5.47
C LEU A 107 8.80 0.87 6.56
N ARG A 108 7.86 1.75 6.96
CA ARG A 108 8.02 2.65 8.11
C ARG A 108 8.40 1.90 9.38
N TYR A 109 7.71 0.79 9.66
CA TYR A 109 8.01 -0.03 10.84
C TYR A 109 9.43 -0.62 10.78
N LEU A 110 9.84 -1.16 9.62
CA LEU A 110 11.16 -1.74 9.44
C LEU A 110 12.28 -0.72 9.65
N VAL A 111 12.17 0.46 9.03
CA VAL A 111 13.15 1.56 9.17
C VAL A 111 13.29 2.01 10.64
N ILE A 112 12.19 2.02 11.40
CA ILE A 112 12.22 2.39 12.82
C ILE A 112 12.88 1.30 13.67
N LYS A 113 12.62 0.02 13.36
CA LYS A 113 12.95 -1.10 14.23
C LYS A 113 14.30 -1.74 13.95
N ASP A 114 14.73 -1.78 12.70
CA ASP A 114 16.01 -2.36 12.33
C ASP A 114 17.05 -1.25 12.19
N ASN A 115 18.21 -1.42 12.83
CA ASN A 115 19.31 -0.46 12.71
C ASN A 115 20.23 -0.86 11.56
N GLU A 116 20.83 0.12 10.89
CA GLU A 116 21.68 -0.11 9.71
C GLU A 116 22.87 -1.02 10.00
N HIS A 117 23.48 -0.90 11.18
CA HIS A 117 24.63 -1.71 11.60
C HIS A 117 24.30 -3.19 11.89
N ASP A 118 23.05 -3.48 12.28
CA ASP A 118 22.61 -4.83 12.62
C ASP A 118 21.96 -5.51 11.40
N ASN A 119 21.08 -4.76 10.72
CA ASN A 119 20.44 -5.12 9.47
C ASN A 119 19.84 -6.54 9.48
N GLN A 120 19.19 -6.90 10.58
CA GLN A 120 18.64 -8.25 10.77
C GLN A 120 17.57 -8.59 9.73
N THR A 121 16.85 -7.57 9.25
CA THR A 121 15.78 -7.72 8.25
C THR A 121 16.32 -7.80 6.83
N GLY A 122 17.57 -7.35 6.61
CA GLY A 122 18.16 -7.16 5.28
C GLY A 122 17.69 -5.89 4.57
N LEU A 123 16.81 -5.07 5.19
CA LEU A 123 16.24 -3.87 4.60
C LEU A 123 17.31 -2.93 4.05
N TRP A 124 18.36 -2.68 4.83
CA TRP A 124 19.38 -1.67 4.50
C TRP A 124 20.22 -2.08 3.30
N THR A 125 20.41 -3.39 3.09
CA THR A 125 21.08 -3.91 1.90
C THR A 125 20.26 -3.69 0.62
N GLU A 126 18.94 -3.79 0.72
CA GLU A 126 18.02 -3.69 -0.43
C GLU A 126 17.42 -2.28 -0.60
N LEU A 127 17.80 -1.32 0.23
CA LEU A 127 17.19 0.01 0.26
C LEU A 127 17.20 0.69 -1.11
N GLY A 128 18.34 0.67 -1.82
CA GLY A 128 18.43 1.26 -3.16
C GLY A 128 17.52 0.58 -4.19
N LYS A 129 17.27 -0.72 -4.07
CA LYS A 129 16.30 -1.45 -4.91
C LYS A 129 14.88 -1.02 -4.58
N ILE A 130 14.55 -0.91 -3.30
CA ILE A 130 13.23 -0.47 -2.82
C ILE A 130 12.93 0.97 -3.27
N GLU A 131 13.91 1.87 -3.15
CA GLU A 131 13.78 3.25 -3.62
C GLU A 131 13.47 3.33 -5.11
N ASN A 132 14.22 2.58 -5.93
CA ASN A 132 14.09 2.65 -7.38
C ASN A 132 12.84 1.93 -7.92
N ASN A 133 12.43 0.84 -7.28
CA ASN A 133 11.35 0.00 -7.81
C ASN A 133 9.99 0.27 -7.16
N PHE A 134 9.95 0.94 -6.00
CA PHE A 134 8.72 1.21 -5.27
C PHE A 134 8.53 2.69 -4.92
N LEU A 135 9.47 3.31 -4.17
CA LEU A 135 9.26 4.68 -3.66
C LEU A 135 9.23 5.73 -4.77
N LYS A 136 10.22 5.73 -5.67
CA LYS A 136 10.27 6.70 -6.79
C LYS A 136 9.08 6.53 -7.75
N PRO A 137 8.73 5.31 -8.22
CA PRO A 137 7.54 5.16 -9.05
C PRO A 137 6.25 5.56 -8.33
N LEU A 138 6.13 5.32 -7.02
CA LEU A 138 4.97 5.78 -6.24
C LEU A 138 4.87 7.31 -6.20
N HIS A 139 5.99 8.01 -5.99
CA HIS A 139 6.03 9.47 -6.05
C HIS A 139 5.62 9.99 -7.44
N THR A 140 6.13 9.39 -8.52
CA THR A 140 5.73 9.74 -9.88
C THR A 140 4.23 9.50 -10.10
N GLY A 141 3.70 8.35 -9.68
CA GLY A 141 2.28 8.03 -9.80
C GLY A 141 1.38 8.97 -9.01
N LEU A 142 1.79 9.39 -7.80
CA LEU A 142 1.07 10.38 -7.01
C LEU A 142 1.01 11.73 -7.72
N ASN A 143 2.13 12.22 -8.23
CA ASN A 143 2.18 13.48 -8.98
C ASN A 143 1.30 13.45 -10.22
N MET A 144 1.38 12.37 -11.01
CA MET A 144 0.55 12.18 -12.21
C MET A 144 -0.94 12.13 -11.84
N SER A 145 -1.29 11.35 -10.81
CA SER A 145 -2.68 11.18 -10.37
C SER A 145 -3.26 12.49 -9.83
N LYS A 146 -2.55 13.21 -8.97
CA LYS A 146 -3.01 14.51 -8.45
C LYS A 146 -3.22 15.51 -9.58
N ALA A 147 -2.24 15.67 -10.46
CA ALA A 147 -2.36 16.60 -11.59
C ALA A 147 -3.56 16.27 -12.50
N HIS A 148 -3.82 14.99 -12.75
CA HIS A 148 -4.98 14.55 -13.53
C HIS A 148 -6.31 14.93 -12.85
N TYR A 149 -6.47 14.60 -11.57
CA TYR A 149 -7.70 14.85 -10.84
C TYR A 149 -7.92 16.36 -10.57
N GLU A 150 -6.87 17.12 -10.31
CA GLU A 150 -6.94 18.59 -10.17
C GLU A 150 -7.37 19.27 -11.48
N ALA A 151 -6.82 18.82 -12.62
CA ALA A 151 -7.24 19.30 -13.93
C ALA A 151 -8.72 18.95 -14.20
N GLU A 152 -9.16 17.75 -13.86
CA GLU A 152 -10.56 17.32 -14.03
C GLU A 152 -11.54 18.14 -13.18
N ILE A 153 -11.15 18.47 -11.93
CA ILE A 153 -11.93 19.37 -11.06
C ILE A 153 -12.03 20.76 -11.67
N LYS A 154 -10.91 21.31 -12.15
CA LYS A 154 -10.88 22.65 -12.76
C LYS A 154 -11.75 22.70 -14.02
N ASN A 155 -11.61 21.72 -14.91
CA ASN A 155 -12.43 21.61 -16.12
C ASN A 155 -13.92 21.47 -15.78
N SER A 156 -14.25 20.70 -14.75
CA SER A 156 -15.64 20.53 -14.29
C SER A 156 -16.24 21.83 -13.76
N GLN A 157 -15.44 22.64 -13.06
CA GLN A 157 -15.87 23.95 -12.54
C GLN A 157 -16.03 25.00 -13.65
N GLU A 158 -15.11 25.04 -14.61
CA GLU A 158 -15.15 25.96 -15.76
C GLU A 158 -16.32 25.62 -16.71
N ASN A 159 -16.52 24.34 -17.03
CA ASN A 159 -17.64 23.89 -17.87
C ASN A 159 -19.03 24.08 -17.20
N SER A 160 -19.07 24.14 -15.87
CA SER A 160 -20.30 24.48 -15.13
C SER A 160 -20.72 25.95 -15.31
N GLN A 161 -19.81 26.83 -15.74
CA GLN A 161 -20.10 28.22 -16.06
C GLN A 161 -20.54 28.44 -17.52
N GLU A 162 -20.18 27.55 -18.46
CA GLU A 162 -20.49 27.71 -19.90
C GLU A 162 -21.63 26.82 -20.42
N VAL A 163 -21.99 25.71 -19.77
CA VAL A 163 -22.81 24.66 -20.41
C VAL A 163 -24.13 24.41 -19.68
N GLN A 164 -25.10 25.31 -19.89
CA GLN A 164 -26.54 25.01 -19.80
C GLN A 164 -27.10 24.36 -21.09
N LYS A 165 -26.27 24.04 -22.08
CA LYS A 165 -26.71 23.46 -23.36
C LYS A 165 -25.78 22.32 -23.77
N SER A 166 -26.37 21.14 -23.96
CA SER A 166 -25.77 19.88 -24.44
C SER A 166 -24.82 19.14 -23.48
N LYS A 167 -25.37 18.25 -22.66
CA LYS A 167 -24.68 16.99 -22.35
C LYS A 167 -25.47 15.85 -23.00
N GLU A 168 -24.87 15.21 -24.00
CA GLU A 168 -25.26 13.88 -24.44
C GLU A 168 -25.12 12.94 -23.25
N PHE A 169 -26.23 12.32 -22.88
CA PHE A 169 -26.34 11.46 -21.72
C PHE A 169 -25.77 10.08 -22.07
N CYS A 170 -24.59 9.76 -21.56
CA CYS A 170 -24.05 8.40 -21.63
C CYS A 170 -24.72 7.58 -20.51
N SER A 171 -25.76 6.80 -20.83
CA SER A 171 -26.34 5.84 -19.89
C SER A 171 -25.50 4.57 -19.88
N VAL A 172 -25.10 4.13 -18.68
CA VAL A 172 -24.38 2.86 -18.49
C VAL A 172 -25.36 1.88 -17.85
N THR A 173 -25.62 0.77 -18.54
CA THR A 173 -26.46 -0.31 -18.04
C THR A 173 -25.59 -1.40 -17.45
N VAL A 174 -25.82 -1.78 -16.18
CA VAL A 174 -25.16 -2.92 -15.54
C VAL A 174 -26.24 -3.90 -15.09
N GLY A 175 -26.19 -5.13 -15.60
CA GLY A 175 -27.17 -6.17 -15.24
C GLY A 175 -28.61 -5.91 -15.69
N GLY A 176 -28.82 -5.04 -16.69
CA GLY A 176 -30.16 -4.66 -17.18
C GLY A 176 -30.79 -3.47 -16.44
N GLU A 177 -30.12 -2.94 -15.42
CA GLU A 177 -30.54 -1.70 -14.73
C GLU A 177 -29.66 -0.53 -15.20
N GLU A 178 -30.29 0.60 -15.54
CA GLU A 178 -29.57 1.83 -15.84
C GLU A 178 -29.03 2.43 -14.53
N ILE A 179 -27.72 2.68 -14.48
CA ILE A 179 -27.13 3.38 -13.35
C ILE A 179 -27.62 4.84 -13.41
N PRO A 180 -28.29 5.35 -12.36
CA PRO A 180 -28.73 6.74 -12.34
C PRO A 180 -27.51 7.66 -12.45
N ASN A 181 -27.59 8.63 -13.37
CA ASN A 181 -26.52 9.58 -13.59
C ASN A 181 -26.20 10.37 -12.31
N MET A 182 -24.93 10.34 -11.90
CA MET A 182 -24.47 11.05 -10.71
C MET A 182 -24.58 12.57 -10.95
N PRO A 183 -25.24 13.34 -10.05
CA PRO A 183 -25.30 14.79 -10.17
C PRO A 183 -23.91 15.44 -10.17
N PRO A 184 -23.68 16.55 -10.90
CA PRO A 184 -22.37 17.19 -11.03
C PRO A 184 -21.69 17.53 -9.68
N GLU A 185 -22.46 17.95 -8.68
CA GLU A 185 -21.94 18.23 -7.33
C GLU A 185 -21.39 16.97 -6.65
N MET A 186 -22.02 15.81 -6.89
CA MET A 186 -21.58 14.54 -6.33
C MET A 186 -20.33 14.02 -7.07
N GLN A 187 -20.21 14.28 -8.37
CA GLN A 187 -18.99 13.97 -9.15
C GLN A 187 -17.76 14.73 -8.59
N LEU A 188 -17.91 16.03 -8.32
CA LEU A 188 -16.84 16.83 -7.70
C LEU A 188 -16.42 16.29 -6.33
N LYS A 189 -17.38 15.85 -5.50
CA LYS A 189 -17.07 15.24 -4.19
C LYS A 189 -16.26 13.96 -4.33
N VAL A 190 -16.55 13.13 -5.34
CA VAL A 190 -15.77 11.91 -5.62
C VAL A 190 -14.33 12.25 -6.02
N LEU A 191 -14.13 13.24 -6.90
CA LEU A 191 -12.79 13.69 -7.30
C LEU A 191 -11.99 14.24 -6.10
N HIS A 192 -12.63 15.03 -5.23
CA HIS A 192 -11.98 15.50 -4.00
C HIS A 192 -11.63 14.35 -3.05
N SER A 193 -12.48 13.33 -2.93
CA SER A 193 -12.18 12.14 -2.12
C SER A 193 -10.94 11.39 -2.64
N ALA A 194 -10.73 11.35 -3.95
CA ALA A 194 -9.53 10.78 -4.55
C ALA A 194 -8.28 11.57 -4.15
N LEU A 195 -8.32 12.91 -4.25
CA LEU A 195 -7.22 13.78 -3.84
C LEU A 195 -6.83 13.57 -2.37
N PHE A 196 -7.80 13.48 -1.45
CA PHE A 196 -7.50 13.19 -0.04
C PHE A 196 -6.81 11.83 0.15
N THR A 197 -7.15 10.85 -0.66
CA THR A 197 -6.49 9.53 -0.62
C THR A 197 -5.04 9.66 -1.07
N PHE A 198 -4.76 10.43 -2.14
CA PHE A 198 -3.40 10.68 -2.59
C PHE A 198 -2.58 11.47 -1.57
N ASP A 199 -3.15 12.50 -0.95
CA ASP A 199 -2.51 13.27 0.11
C ASP A 199 -2.17 12.38 1.32
N LEU A 200 -3.07 11.47 1.69
CA LEU A 200 -2.82 10.52 2.77
C LEU A 200 -1.62 9.61 2.44
N ILE A 201 -1.58 9.03 1.23
CA ILE A 201 -0.47 8.17 0.80
C ILE A 201 0.85 8.96 0.79
N GLU A 202 0.84 10.16 0.20
CA GLU A 202 2.02 11.02 0.12
C GLU A 202 2.56 11.40 1.51
N SER A 203 1.67 11.72 2.47
CA SER A 203 2.08 12.04 3.83
C SER A 203 2.83 10.89 4.52
N VAL A 204 2.43 9.64 4.24
CA VAL A 204 3.10 8.45 4.79
C VAL A 204 4.40 8.17 4.03
N LEU A 205 4.41 8.33 2.71
CA LEU A 205 5.61 8.20 1.88
C LEU A 205 6.70 9.17 2.34
N ALA A 206 6.37 10.47 2.45
CA ALA A 206 7.31 11.49 2.92
C ALA A 206 7.86 11.15 4.31
N ARG A 207 7.02 10.61 5.21
CA ARG A 207 7.48 10.19 6.54
C ARG A 207 8.43 8.99 6.50
N VAL A 208 8.24 8.05 5.55
CA VAL A 208 9.16 6.92 5.35
C VAL A 208 10.52 7.43 4.88
N GLU A 209 10.53 8.31 3.88
CA GLU A 209 11.76 8.89 3.32
C GLU A 209 12.52 9.73 4.35
N GLU A 210 11.83 10.55 5.14
CA GLU A 210 12.42 11.31 6.24
C GLU A 210 13.12 10.37 7.25
N LEU A 211 12.48 9.26 7.62
CA LEU A 211 13.05 8.30 8.55
C LEU A 211 14.27 7.58 7.97
N ILE A 212 14.25 7.25 6.68
CA ILE A 212 15.39 6.67 5.97
C ILE A 212 16.56 7.66 6.01
N GLU A 213 16.32 8.92 5.65
CA GLU A 213 17.35 9.96 5.64
C GLU A 213 17.99 10.16 7.02
N ILE A 214 17.16 10.26 8.08
CA ILE A 214 17.63 10.42 9.46
C ILE A 214 18.53 9.25 9.88
N LYS A 215 18.09 8.01 9.61
CA LYS A 215 18.82 6.80 10.00
C LYS A 215 20.17 6.69 9.27
N THR A 216 20.18 6.91 7.95
CA THR A 216 21.41 6.83 7.15
C THR A 216 22.41 7.94 7.51
N LYS A 217 21.93 9.15 7.82
CA LYS A 217 22.81 10.25 8.28
C LYS A 217 23.42 9.98 9.65
N SER A 218 22.64 9.50 10.63
CA SER A 218 23.16 9.17 11.96
C SER A 218 24.30 8.15 11.91
N THR A 219 24.18 7.13 11.07
CA THR A 219 25.24 6.13 10.83
C THR A 219 26.50 6.76 10.24
N SER A 220 26.36 7.70 9.30
CA SER A 220 27.51 8.36 8.68
C SER A 220 28.30 9.22 9.67
N GLU A 221 27.62 9.92 10.58
CA GLU A 221 28.24 10.79 11.59
C GLU A 221 28.97 9.99 12.68
N GLU A 222 28.37 8.88 13.16
CA GLU A 222 29.03 7.96 14.11
C GLU A 222 30.34 7.38 13.55
N ASN A 223 30.39 7.07 12.25
CA ASN A 223 31.60 6.57 11.61
C ASN A 223 32.73 7.64 11.49
N THR A 224 32.39 8.93 11.44
CA THR A 224 33.39 10.02 11.40
C THR A 224 33.94 10.42 12.76
N GLY A 225 33.26 10.09 13.86
CA GLY A 225 33.66 10.44 15.23
C GLY A 225 34.70 9.49 15.87
N ILE A 226 35.09 8.41 15.20
CA ILE A 226 36.06 7.40 15.70
C ILE A 226 37.44 7.62 15.05
N LYS A 227 37.94 8.86 15.03
CA LYS A 227 39.32 9.18 14.61
C LYS A 227 40.09 9.91 15.70
#